data_AF-A0A7S0MX87-F1
#
_entry.id   AF-A0A7S0MX87-F1
#
_cell.length_a   1.000
_cell.length_b   1.000
_cell.length_c   1.000
_cell.angle_alpha   90.00
_cell.angle_beta   90.00
_cell.angle_gamma   90.00
#
_symmetry.space_group_name_H-M   'P 1'
#
loop_
_entity.id
_entity.type
_entity.pdbx_description
1 polymer ?
#
loop_
_entity_poly.entity_id
_entity_poly.type
_entity_poly.pdbx_seq_one_letter_code
_entity_poly.pdbx_strand_id
1 'polypeptide(L)'
;MSLIESYEEQYQGLVKSINEKLDRLAKLGQSSERWSSTVSSIEQDIEDSEEVLGKLEMEVRRVKTDAKLAIQTRVKQYRIDVGVCKETLEASLRRANPAAAAKAAAAASRDELFAGAGAGAG
;
A
#
# COMPACT_ATOMS: atom_id res chain seq x y z
N MET A 1 -19.95 -20.14 7.77
CA MET A 1 -18.85 -19.22 7.44
C MET A 1 -18.66 -18.28 8.60
N SER A 2 -17.45 -18.28 9.18
CA SER A 2 -17.05 -17.34 10.22
C SER A 2 -16.86 -15.94 9.62
N LEU A 3 -17.10 -14.88 10.41
CA LEU A 3 -16.80 -13.49 10.01
C LEU A 3 -15.35 -13.32 9.57
N ILE A 4 -14.43 -14.03 10.24
CA ILE A 4 -13.00 -14.04 9.91
C ILE A 4 -12.77 -14.57 8.49
N GLU A 5 -13.36 -15.71 8.14
CA GLU A 5 -13.22 -16.31 6.81
C GLU A 5 -13.78 -15.37 5.73
N SER A 6 -14.93 -14.74 5.99
CA SER A 6 -15.52 -13.78 5.06
C SER A 6 -14.65 -12.53 4.84
N TYR A 7 -13.99 -12.02 5.88
CA TYR A 7 -13.05 -10.91 5.75
C TYR A 7 -11.76 -11.32 5.05
N GLU A 8 -11.27 -12.55 5.28
CA GLU A 8 -10.11 -13.08 4.56
C GLU A 8 -10.40 -13.25 3.06
N GLU A 9 -11.57 -13.77 2.69
CA GLU A 9 -11.98 -13.88 1.28
C GLU A 9 -12.10 -12.51 0.62
N GLN A 10 -12.69 -11.52 1.30
CA GLN A 10 -12.78 -10.15 0.80
C GLN A 10 -11.38 -9.53 0.60
N TYR A 11 -10.51 -9.68 1.59
CA TYR A 11 -9.12 -9.22 1.51
C TYR A 11 -8.38 -9.84 0.32
N GLN A 12 -8.48 -11.16 0.14
CA GLN A 12 -7.81 -11.83 -0.99
C GLN A 12 -8.36 -11.39 -2.35
N GLY A 13 -9.67 -11.11 -2.43
CA GLY A 13 -10.30 -10.52 -3.61
C GLY A 13 -9.73 -9.14 -3.95
N LEU A 14 -9.57 -8.27 -2.94
CA LEU A 14 -9.02 -6.93 -3.11
C LEU A 14 -7.55 -6.97 -3.52
N VAL A 15 -6.72 -7.77 -2.87
CA VAL A 15 -5.29 -7.91 -3.24
C VAL A 15 -5.12 -8.43 -4.66
N LYS A 16 -5.96 -9.37 -5.08
CA LYS A 16 -5.95 -9.85 -6.47
C LYS A 16 -6.32 -8.73 -7.44
N SER A 17 -7.38 -7.98 -7.14
CA SER A 17 -7.80 -6.80 -7.93
C SER A 17 -6.68 -5.75 -8.04
N ILE A 18 -6.02 -5.43 -6.91
CA ILE A 18 -4.89 -4.50 -6.87
C ILE A 18 -3.76 -4.95 -7.79
N ASN A 19 -3.35 -6.22 -7.69
CA ASN A 19 -2.26 -6.76 -8.51
C ASN A 19 -2.61 -6.74 -10.01
N GLU A 20 -3.83 -7.11 -10.38
CA GLU A 20 -4.30 -7.05 -11.78
C GLU A 20 -4.31 -5.61 -12.30
N LYS A 21 -4.77 -4.65 -11.49
CA LYS A 21 -4.78 -3.23 -11.83
C LYS A 21 -3.38 -2.65 -11.91
N LEU A 22 -2.45 -3.05 -11.05
CA LEU A 22 -1.03 -2.65 -11.09
C LEU A 22 -0.33 -3.15 -12.35
N ASP A 23 -0.53 -4.41 -12.74
CA ASP A 23 -0.01 -4.95 -14.00
C ASP A 23 -0.59 -4.20 -15.22
N ARG A 24 -1.89 -3.90 -15.17
CA ARG A 24 -2.54 -3.07 -16.20
C ARG A 24 -1.97 -1.66 -16.23
N LEU A 25 -1.73 -1.04 -15.07
CA LEU A 25 -1.16 0.30 -14.95
C LEU A 25 0.24 0.35 -15.58
N ALA A 26 1.05 -0.69 -15.39
CA ALA A 26 2.39 -0.80 -15.98
C ALA A 26 2.35 -0.89 -17.53
N LYS A 27 1.26 -1.40 -18.10
CA LYS A 27 1.04 -1.52 -19.55
C LYS A 27 0.37 -0.28 -20.16
N LEU A 28 -0.26 0.57 -19.34
CA LEU A 28 -0.96 1.77 -19.79
C LEU A 28 0.03 2.94 -19.98
N GLY A 29 -0.16 3.70 -21.05
CA GLY A 29 0.57 4.95 -21.27
C GLY A 29 0.11 6.04 -20.29
N GLN A 30 1.08 6.77 -19.73
CA GLN A 30 0.91 7.74 -18.65
C GLN A 30 -0.03 8.92 -18.99
N SER A 31 -0.17 9.27 -20.27
CA SER A 31 -1.07 10.34 -20.74
C SER A 31 -2.50 9.88 -21.01
N SER A 32 -2.85 8.62 -20.72
CA SER A 32 -4.22 8.15 -20.89
C SER A 32 -5.08 8.54 -19.69
N GLU A 33 -6.28 9.06 -19.93
CA GLU A 33 -7.31 9.23 -18.88
C GLU A 33 -7.57 7.92 -18.11
N ARG A 34 -7.40 6.79 -18.80
CA ARG A 34 -7.47 5.44 -18.22
C ARG A 34 -6.38 5.19 -17.18
N TRP A 35 -5.20 5.80 -17.33
CA TRP A 35 -4.10 5.67 -16.38
C TRP A 35 -4.49 6.32 -15.05
N SER A 36 -4.93 7.59 -15.08
CA SER A 36 -5.36 8.30 -13.87
C SER A 36 -6.53 7.61 -13.18
N SER A 37 -7.53 7.16 -13.94
CA SER A 37 -8.66 6.41 -13.38
C SER A 37 -8.23 5.07 -12.77
N THR A 38 -7.26 4.37 -13.37
CA THR A 38 -6.72 3.12 -12.83
C THR A 38 -5.95 3.37 -11.53
N VAL A 39 -5.16 4.45 -11.45
CA VAL A 39 -4.46 4.85 -10.22
C VAL A 39 -5.45 5.06 -9.09
N SER A 40 -6.46 5.93 -9.28
CA SER A 40 -7.44 6.21 -8.22
C SER A 40 -8.23 4.96 -7.83
N SER A 41 -8.47 4.04 -8.77
CA SER A 41 -9.11 2.77 -8.43
C SER A 41 -8.21 1.84 -7.62
N ILE A 42 -6.89 1.87 -7.83
CA ILE A 42 -5.94 1.10 -6.99
C ILE A 42 -5.85 1.72 -5.60
N GLU A 43 -5.82 3.06 -5.50
CA GLU A 43 -5.81 3.77 -4.22
C GLU A 43 -7.05 3.42 -3.38
N GLN A 44 -8.23 3.41 -4.01
CA GLN A 44 -9.46 2.98 -3.35
C GLN A 44 -9.38 1.52 -2.88
N ASP A 45 -8.95 0.59 -3.74
CA ASP A 45 -8.85 -0.82 -3.35
C ASP A 45 -7.86 -1.03 -2.18
N ILE A 46 -6.79 -0.23 -2.10
CA ILE A 46 -5.83 -0.25 -1.00
C ILE A 46 -6.50 0.24 0.30
N GLU A 47 -7.25 1.35 0.25
CA GLU A 47 -7.98 1.88 1.41
C GLU A 47 -9.03 0.87 1.90
N ASP A 48 -9.79 0.28 0.97
CA ASP A 48 -10.77 -0.78 1.26
C ASP A 48 -10.08 -2.00 1.91
N SER A 49 -8.88 -2.36 1.44
CA SER A 49 -8.08 -3.45 2.02
C SER A 49 -7.65 -3.15 3.44
N GLU A 50 -7.21 -1.91 3.73
CA GLU A 50 -6.86 -1.47 5.08
C GLU A 50 -8.08 -1.48 6.01
N GLU A 51 -9.26 -1.09 5.51
CA GLU A 51 -10.52 -1.13 6.27
C GLU A 51 -10.92 -2.57 6.63
N VAL A 52 -10.87 -3.49 5.64
CA VAL A 52 -11.17 -4.91 5.86
C VAL A 52 -10.20 -5.53 6.86
N LEU A 53 -8.90 -5.21 6.76
CA LEU A 53 -7.90 -5.68 7.72
C LEU A 53 -8.15 -5.11 9.13
N GLY A 54 -8.58 -3.85 9.24
CA GLY A 54 -9.00 -3.26 10.52
C GLY A 54 -10.18 -4.02 11.15
N LYS A 55 -11.20 -4.34 10.35
CA LYS A 55 -12.35 -5.16 10.79
C LYS A 55 -11.93 -6.57 11.22
N LEU A 56 -11.03 -7.19 10.45
CA LEU A 56 -10.47 -8.51 10.75
C LEU A 56 -9.68 -8.50 12.06
N GLU A 57 -8.83 -7.49 12.31
CA GLU A 57 -8.11 -7.33 13.58
C GLU A 57 -9.06 -7.22 14.78
N MET A 58 -10.15 -6.46 14.65
CA MET A 58 -11.15 -6.32 15.71
C MET A 58 -11.82 -7.65 16.04
N GLU A 59 -12.18 -8.43 15.03
CA GLU A 59 -12.77 -9.75 15.24
C GLU A 59 -11.77 -10.76 15.79
N VAL A 60 -10.51 -10.73 15.35
CA VAL A 60 -9.44 -11.57 15.88
C VAL A 60 -9.18 -11.30 17.37
N ARG A 61 -9.31 -10.04 17.83
CA ARG A 61 -9.21 -9.73 19.26
C ARG A 61 -10.28 -10.44 20.10
N ARG A 62 -11.47 -10.68 19.53
CA ARG A 62 -12.61 -11.35 20.18
C ARG A 62 -12.47 -12.88 20.21
N VAL A 63 -11.60 -13.45 19.39
CA VAL A 63 -11.28 -14.88 19.42
C VAL A 63 -10.61 -15.25 20.74
N LYS A 64 -11.10 -16.33 21.38
CA LYS A 64 -10.58 -16.89 22.64
C LYS A 64 -9.88 -18.24 22.47
N THR A 65 -9.84 -18.76 21.25
CA THR A 65 -9.26 -20.05 20.88
C THR A 65 -7.77 -19.93 20.57
N ASP A 66 -7.03 -21.05 20.65
CA ASP A 66 -5.61 -21.13 20.30
C ASP A 66 -5.30 -20.71 18.85
N ALA A 67 -6.29 -20.80 17.96
CA ALA A 67 -6.21 -20.32 16.57
C ALA A 67 -5.95 -18.80 16.46
N LYS A 68 -6.20 -18.02 17.52
CA LYS A 68 -6.00 -16.56 17.53
C LYS A 68 -4.59 -16.16 17.12
N LEU A 69 -3.56 -16.84 17.63
CA LEU A 69 -2.17 -16.49 17.36
C LEU A 69 -1.83 -16.70 15.88
N ALA A 70 -2.29 -17.81 15.31
CA ALA A 70 -2.12 -18.10 13.88
C ALA A 70 -2.81 -17.04 13.01
N ILE A 71 -4.04 -16.64 13.36
CA ILE A 71 -4.77 -15.62 12.60
C ILE A 71 -4.10 -14.25 12.74
N GLN A 72 -3.63 -13.87 13.93
CA GLN A 72 -2.87 -12.62 14.12
C GLN A 72 -1.60 -12.57 13.27
N THR A 73 -0.86 -13.67 13.17
CA THR A 73 0.32 -13.75 12.30
C THR A 73 -0.07 -13.55 10.83
N ARG A 74 -1.15 -14.17 10.37
CA ARG A 74 -1.66 -13.97 9.00
C ARG A 74 -2.06 -12.52 8.74
N VAL A 75 -2.77 -11.88 9.68
CA VAL A 75 -3.17 -10.46 9.54
C VAL A 75 -1.97 -9.52 9.48
N LYS A 76 -0.91 -9.79 10.27
CA LYS A 76 0.35 -9.03 10.16
C LYS A 76 0.98 -9.17 8.78
N GLN A 77 1.00 -10.40 8.23
CA GLN A 77 1.49 -10.62 6.87
C GLN A 77 0.65 -9.85 5.85
N TYR A 78 -0.67 -9.89 5.97
CA TYR A 78 -1.56 -9.17 5.06
C TYR A 78 -1.33 -7.66 5.05
N ARG A 79 -1.00 -7.06 6.19
CA ARG A 79 -0.63 -5.63 6.28
C ARG A 79 0.67 -5.33 5.57
N ILE A 80 1.66 -6.21 5.68
CA ILE A 80 2.93 -6.09 4.94
C ILE A 80 2.62 -6.14 3.44
N ASP A 81 1.80 -7.08 3.00
CA ASP A 81 1.46 -7.26 1.59
C ASP A 81 0.73 -6.02 1.00
N VAL A 82 -0.20 -5.41 1.76
CA VAL A 82 -0.86 -4.16 1.36
C VAL A 82 0.14 -2.99 1.32
N GLY A 83 1.06 -2.93 2.28
CA GLY A 83 2.15 -1.95 2.28
C GLY A 83 3.01 -2.05 1.02
N VAL A 84 3.39 -3.27 0.63
CA VAL A 84 4.14 -3.53 -0.61
C VAL A 84 3.34 -3.11 -1.85
N CYS A 85 2.03 -3.36 -1.88
CA CYS A 85 1.17 -2.92 -2.99
C CYS A 85 1.16 -1.39 -3.12
N LYS A 86 1.08 -0.68 -1.98
CA LYS A 86 1.13 0.79 -1.93
C LYS A 86 2.48 1.32 -2.40
N GLU A 87 3.58 0.78 -1.90
CA GLU A 87 4.93 1.15 -2.35
C GLU A 87 5.12 0.89 -3.85
N THR A 88 4.55 -0.21 -4.36
CA THR A 88 4.60 -0.55 -5.79
C THR A 88 3.83 0.44 -6.64
N LEU A 89 2.66 0.89 -6.17
CA LEU A 89 1.90 1.96 -6.81
C LEU A 89 2.74 3.25 -6.84
N GLU A 90 3.25 3.69 -5.69
CA GLU A 90 4.07 4.90 -5.57
C GLU A 90 5.32 4.86 -6.47
N ALA A 91 6.01 3.71 -6.52
CA ALA A 91 7.13 3.49 -7.42
C ALA A 91 6.73 3.58 -8.89
N SER A 92 5.53 3.09 -9.25
CA SER A 92 4.96 3.20 -10.59
C SER A 92 4.61 4.64 -10.95
N LEU A 93 4.03 5.40 -10.01
CA LEU A 93 3.77 6.84 -10.15
C LEU A 93 5.08 7.63 -10.32
N ARG A 94 6.11 7.27 -9.54
CA ARG A 94 7.42 7.92 -9.61
C ARG A 94 8.13 7.65 -10.94
N ARG A 95 8.08 6.41 -11.44
CA ARG A 95 8.52 6.09 -12.81
C ARG A 95 7.71 6.84 -13.86
N ALA A 96 6.43 7.07 -13.59
CA ALA A 96 5.55 7.79 -14.49
C ALA A 96 5.87 9.28 -14.61
N ASN A 97 6.48 9.87 -13.58
CA ASN A 97 6.87 11.27 -13.58
C ASN A 97 8.35 11.44 -13.18
N PRO A 98 9.30 11.17 -14.09
CA PRO A 98 10.73 11.28 -13.80
C PRO A 98 11.16 12.70 -13.42
N ALA A 99 10.44 13.73 -13.87
CA ALA A 99 10.69 15.12 -13.48
C ALA A 99 10.30 15.38 -12.01
N ALA A 100 9.17 14.85 -11.55
CA ALA A 100 8.79 14.90 -10.13
C ALA A 100 9.72 14.03 -9.27
N ALA A 101 10.14 12.87 -9.76
CA ALA A 101 11.09 12.00 -9.09
C ALA A 101 12.46 12.68 -8.89
N ALA A 102 12.97 13.35 -9.93
CA ALA A 102 14.21 14.13 -9.85
C ALA A 102 14.09 15.30 -8.88
N LYS A 103 12.93 15.99 -8.86
CA LYS A 103 12.67 17.09 -7.93
C LYS A 103 12.57 16.63 -6.47
N ALA A 104 11.96 15.47 -6.23
CA ALA A 104 11.87 14.86 -4.91
C ALA A 104 13.25 14.37 -4.40
N ALA A 105 14.04 13.74 -5.27
CA ALA A 105 15.40 13.32 -4.94
C ALA A 105 16.32 14.53 -4.65
N ALA A 106 16.18 15.61 -5.42
CA ALA A 106 16.89 16.87 -5.18
C ALA A 106 16.44 17.55 -3.87
N ALA A 107 15.15 17.46 -3.52
CA ALA A 107 14.64 17.97 -2.26
C ALA A 107 15.15 17.17 -1.05
N ALA A 108 15.18 15.83 -1.16
CA ALA A 108 15.76 14.96 -0.12
C ALA A 108 17.27 15.23 0.06
N SER A 109 18.02 15.36 -1.04
CA SER A 109 19.45 15.68 -1.00
C SER A 109 19.71 17.08 -0.39
N ARG A 110 18.81 18.04 -0.63
CA ARG A 110 18.88 19.38 -0.03
C ARG A 110 18.60 19.35 1.47
N ASP A 111 17.65 18.54 1.91
CA ASP A 111 17.30 18.39 3.33
C ASP A 111 18.46 17.79 4.12
N GLU A 112 19.13 16.75 3.60
CA GLU A 112 20.34 16.18 4.21
C GLU A 112 21.51 17.18 4.28
N LEU A 113 21.68 18.02 3.25
CA LEU A 113 22.73 19.05 3.24
C LEU A 113 22.50 20.13 4.31
N PHE A 114 21.24 20.50 4.57
CA PHE A 114 20.89 21.47 5.61
C PHE A 114 20.85 20.85 7.01
N ALA A 115 20.44 19.58 7.15
CA ALA A 115 20.48 18.84 8.41
C ALA A 115 21.92 18.62 8.91
N GLY A 116 22.88 18.43 7.99
CA GLY A 116 24.31 18.33 8.32
C GLY A 116 25.00 19.66 8.64
N ALA A 117 24.44 20.80 8.22
CA ALA A 117 25.06 22.12 8.41
C ALA A 117 24.76 22.77 9.78
N GLY A 118 23.89 22.16 10.61
CA GLY A 118 23.55 22.67 11.95
C GLY A 118 24.41 22.16 13.11
N ALA A 119 25.33 21.21 12.87
CA ALA A 119 26.10 20.55 13.94
C ALA A 119 27.52 21.11 14.15
N GLY A 120 27.81 22.34 13.71
CA GLY A 120 29.15 22.90 13.82
C GLY A 120 29.24 24.41 13.67
N ALA A 121 28.65 25.16 14.61
CA ALA A 121 29.10 26.52 14.96
C ALA A 121 28.38 27.00 16.24
N GLY A 122 29.14 27.20 17.32
CA GLY A 122 28.72 27.97 18.50
C GLY A 122 28.66 27.17 19.80
#